data_AF-A0A1Y4EVS2-F1
#
_entry.id   AF-A0A1Y4EVS2-F1
#
_cell.length_a   1.000
_cell.length_b   1.000
_cell.length_c   1.000
_cell.angle_alpha   90.00
_cell.angle_beta   90.00
_cell.angle_gamma   90.00
#
_symmetry.space_group_name_H-M   'P 1'
#
loop_
_entity.id
_entity.type
_entity.pdbx_description
1 polymer ?
#
loop_
_entity_poly.entity_id
_entity_poly.type
_entity_poly.pdbx_seq_one_letter_code
_entity_poly.pdbx_strand_id
1 'polypeptide(L)'
;MAEERKDSFAETVDTAASAAHTVKSAIKAGKAISGAAKGAAAGGPYGAVAGAVWAGRKHIGKIIAVIITLLLLPVLFVLMLPGLIFGGLINAFSPADTEQPILNSETAIVESANDITFTINSILGEALDDVMTRIEADFASSGADQMEVKNPYSAGPVYNANLIVSQYCAARDEDFESISLDDLAAVLRENKEHLYSYTSVRESREVTSEDPETGEETTTTEIWMVYTIRYNGESYLADHIFALTDEQKELASDYASNLSMFLGDGLLQNLTEWTGNSIPSLGDVTFTDGVTPVVYFNQLDERYASQPYGTDNIGGYGCGPTAMSIVVSSLTDETVDPVAMAQWSYENGYWCKSSGSYHALIPAAAEAWGLPVSGCTTSEPQRILDALAEGKLVVAIMAEGHFTSSGHFIVLRGVKDGQIMVADPASYKRSEQLWDLSIILNEASRRAGAGGPFWIIG
;
A
#
# COMPACT_ATOMS: atom_id res chain seq x y z
N MET A 1 61.07 34.41 -39.77
CA MET A 1 61.52 33.36 -38.84
C MET A 1 61.56 33.97 -37.46
N ALA A 2 60.39 33.98 -36.86
CA ALA A 2 60.04 34.56 -35.58
C ALA A 2 59.25 33.49 -34.86
N GLU A 3 59.95 32.47 -34.39
CA GLU A 3 59.44 31.33 -33.63
C GLU A 3 60.69 30.59 -33.14
N GLU A 4 61.14 30.93 -31.91
CA GLU A 4 62.10 30.16 -31.08
C GLU A 4 62.72 30.98 -29.92
N ARG A 5 62.28 32.23 -29.68
CA ARG A 5 62.81 33.05 -28.56
C ARG A 5 61.72 33.62 -27.65
N LYS A 6 60.73 32.80 -27.30
CA LYS A 6 59.76 33.10 -26.23
C LYS A 6 59.53 31.97 -25.21
N ASP A 7 60.04 30.76 -25.42
CA ASP A 7 59.81 29.65 -24.49
C ASP A 7 60.83 29.53 -23.35
N SER A 8 62.03 30.10 -23.47
CA SER A 8 63.08 29.95 -22.44
C SER A 8 62.83 30.74 -21.14
N PHE A 9 61.99 31.77 -21.15
CA PHE A 9 61.71 32.59 -19.95
C PHE A 9 60.45 32.16 -19.19
N ALA A 10 59.50 31.47 -19.84
CA ALA A 10 58.34 30.88 -19.19
C ALA A 10 58.72 29.59 -18.44
N GLU A 11 59.58 28.77 -19.04
CA GLU A 11 60.04 27.50 -18.47
C GLU A 11 60.89 27.70 -17.19
N THR A 12 61.64 28.80 -17.08
CA THR A 12 62.47 29.11 -15.90
C THR A 12 61.66 29.70 -14.73
N VAL A 13 60.54 30.38 -14.99
CA VAL A 13 59.65 30.92 -13.94
C VAL A 13 58.73 29.82 -13.38
N ASP A 14 58.23 28.92 -14.23
CA ASP A 14 57.42 27.77 -13.79
C ASP A 14 58.25 26.74 -13.00
N THR A 15 59.53 26.55 -13.36
CA THR A 15 60.42 25.66 -12.60
C THR A 15 60.76 26.23 -11.22
N ALA A 16 60.88 27.57 -11.07
CA ALA A 16 61.10 28.22 -9.79
C ALA A 16 59.83 28.26 -8.91
N ALA A 17 58.65 28.45 -9.50
CA ALA A 17 57.36 28.40 -8.80
C ALA A 17 57.01 26.97 -8.34
N SER A 18 57.29 25.96 -9.18
CA SER A 18 57.16 24.55 -8.86
C SER A 18 58.12 24.12 -7.74
N ALA A 19 59.37 24.56 -7.78
CA ALA A 19 60.34 24.31 -6.71
C ALA A 19 59.94 25.00 -5.39
N ALA A 20 59.44 26.23 -5.43
CA ALA A 20 58.96 26.94 -4.24
C ALA A 20 57.70 26.29 -3.64
N HIS A 21 56.76 25.81 -4.46
CA HIS A 21 55.60 25.05 -4.00
C HIS A 21 55.97 23.66 -3.44
N THR A 22 56.95 23.00 -4.04
CA THR A 22 57.45 21.69 -3.60
C THR A 22 58.22 21.81 -2.29
N VAL A 23 59.04 22.85 -2.12
CA VAL A 23 59.76 23.13 -0.87
C VAL A 23 58.79 23.56 0.24
N LYS A 24 57.77 24.38 -0.04
CA LYS A 24 56.76 24.78 0.95
C LYS A 24 55.87 23.60 1.38
N SER A 25 55.57 22.68 0.45
CA SER A 25 54.86 21.43 0.72
C SER A 25 55.72 20.44 1.52
N ALA A 26 57.02 20.33 1.20
CA ALA A 26 57.98 19.53 1.96
C ALA A 26 58.20 20.08 3.39
N ILE A 27 58.19 21.40 3.58
CA ILE A 27 58.25 22.03 4.92
C ILE A 27 56.95 21.80 5.72
N LYS A 28 55.78 21.79 5.06
CA LYS A 28 54.49 21.45 5.69
C LYS A 28 54.41 19.96 6.07
N ALA A 29 54.85 19.06 5.19
CA ALA A 29 54.97 17.64 5.47
C ALA A 29 56.00 17.35 6.57
N GLY A 30 57.13 18.04 6.57
CA GLY A 30 58.17 17.95 7.61
C GLY A 30 57.68 18.40 8.99
N LYS A 31 56.76 19.35 9.08
CA LYS A 31 56.12 19.75 10.35
C LYS A 31 55.10 18.73 10.87
N ALA A 32 54.34 18.09 9.98
CA ALA A 32 53.39 17.03 10.36
C ALA A 32 54.12 15.75 10.81
N ILE A 33 55.18 15.37 10.09
CA ILE A 33 56.07 14.24 10.44
C ILE A 33 56.84 14.54 11.74
N SER A 34 57.23 15.79 11.98
CA SER A 34 57.87 16.22 13.24
C SER A 34 56.98 16.08 14.47
N GLY A 35 55.66 16.25 14.35
CA GLY A 35 54.72 16.12 15.48
C GLY A 35 54.50 14.67 15.89
N ALA A 36 54.32 13.78 14.91
CA ALA A 36 54.21 12.34 15.11
C ALA A 36 55.54 11.74 15.64
N ALA A 37 56.69 12.18 15.11
CA ALA A 37 58.00 11.71 15.55
C ALA A 37 58.35 12.17 16.98
N LYS A 38 58.02 13.41 17.37
CA LYS A 38 58.20 13.89 18.76
C LYS A 38 57.27 13.18 19.75
N GLY A 39 56.02 12.89 19.34
CA GLY A 39 55.07 12.12 20.13
C GLY A 39 55.51 10.65 20.32
N ALA A 40 56.01 10.01 19.26
CA ALA A 40 56.55 8.65 19.31
C ALA A 40 57.75 8.52 20.24
N ALA A 41 58.65 9.52 20.24
CA ALA A 41 59.83 9.56 21.10
C ALA A 41 59.52 9.74 22.60
N ALA A 42 58.36 10.32 22.95
CA ALA A 42 57.97 10.60 24.33
C ALA A 42 57.04 9.54 24.96
N GLY A 43 56.35 8.71 24.16
CA GLY A 43 55.34 7.78 24.68
C GLY A 43 55.01 6.58 23.79
N GLY A 44 55.86 6.24 22.82
CA GLY A 44 55.63 5.10 21.92
C GLY A 44 54.43 5.30 20.97
N PRO A 45 53.77 4.22 20.50
CA PRO A 45 52.72 4.32 19.48
C PRO A 45 51.52 5.18 19.91
N TYR A 46 51.21 5.22 21.20
CA TYR A 46 50.16 6.07 21.76
C TYR A 46 50.54 7.56 21.78
N GLY A 47 51.82 7.88 21.96
CA GLY A 47 52.33 9.25 21.87
C GLY A 47 52.32 9.81 20.44
N ALA A 48 52.52 8.94 19.43
CA ALA A 48 52.42 9.33 18.02
C ALA A 48 50.98 9.75 17.63
N VAL A 49 49.97 9.02 18.13
CA VAL A 49 48.55 9.34 17.95
C VAL A 49 48.20 10.66 18.64
N ALA A 50 48.62 10.86 19.89
CA ALA A 50 48.39 12.10 20.62
C ALA A 50 49.06 13.34 19.94
N GLY A 51 50.26 13.16 19.38
CA GLY A 51 50.98 14.21 18.65
C GLY A 51 50.32 14.61 17.32
N ALA A 52 49.73 13.65 16.60
CA ALA A 52 48.97 13.90 15.38
C ALA A 52 47.65 14.65 15.66
N VAL A 53 46.94 14.26 16.72
CA VAL A 53 45.72 14.94 17.20
C VAL A 53 46.02 16.39 17.60
N TRP A 54 47.12 16.64 18.31
CA TRP A 54 47.50 18.00 18.72
C TRP A 54 47.95 18.89 17.55
N ALA A 55 48.61 18.34 16.54
CA ALA A 55 48.98 19.05 15.31
C ALA A 55 47.76 19.40 14.43
N GLY A 56 46.72 18.56 14.45
CA GLY A 56 45.47 18.76 13.73
C GLY A 56 44.47 19.73 14.37
N ARG A 57 44.69 20.19 15.62
CA ARG A 57 43.70 20.95 16.44
C ARG A 57 43.04 22.17 15.77
N LYS A 58 43.71 22.84 14.83
CA LYS A 58 43.16 23.99 14.09
C LYS A 58 42.17 23.59 12.97
N HIS A 59 42.21 22.33 12.55
CA HIS A 59 41.33 21.73 11.56
C HIS A 59 40.35 20.74 12.17
N ILE A 60 40.63 20.22 13.37
CA ILE A 60 39.72 19.34 14.14
C ILE A 60 38.33 19.96 14.26
N GLY A 61 38.21 21.26 14.57
CA GLY A 61 36.90 21.92 14.61
C GLY A 61 36.16 21.90 13.27
N LYS A 62 36.87 22.05 12.13
CA LYS A 62 36.28 21.97 10.79
C LYS A 62 35.92 20.54 10.39
N ILE A 63 36.75 19.57 10.77
CA ILE A 63 36.51 18.14 10.52
C ILE A 63 35.33 17.65 11.36
N ILE A 64 35.26 18.04 12.64
CA ILE A 64 34.12 17.76 13.52
C ILE A 64 32.86 18.42 12.97
N ALA A 65 32.92 19.69 12.53
CA ALA A 65 31.78 20.35 11.91
C ALA A 65 31.30 19.61 10.64
N VAL A 66 32.21 19.21 9.76
CA VAL A 66 31.88 18.43 8.55
C VAL A 66 31.27 17.07 8.90
N ILE A 67 31.80 16.38 9.92
CA ILE A 67 31.24 15.10 10.40
C ILE A 67 29.85 15.31 10.99
N ILE A 68 29.63 16.35 11.80
CA ILE A 68 28.32 16.69 12.36
C ILE A 68 27.33 16.98 11.22
N THR A 69 27.71 17.80 10.23
CA THR A 69 26.86 18.08 9.07
C THR A 69 26.53 16.81 8.29
N LEU A 70 27.51 15.92 8.08
CA LEU A 70 27.28 14.62 7.42
C LEU A 70 26.35 13.70 8.21
N LEU A 71 26.45 13.69 9.54
CA LEU A 71 25.58 12.89 10.41
C LEU A 71 24.16 13.47 10.53
N LEU A 72 23.99 14.78 10.33
CA LEU A 72 22.68 15.45 10.37
C LEU A 72 21.92 15.33 9.04
N LEU A 73 22.60 15.06 7.92
CA LEU A 73 21.95 14.95 6.60
C LEU A 73 20.83 13.87 6.56
N PRO A 74 21.03 12.64 7.07
CA PRO A 74 19.96 11.65 7.15
C PRO A 74 18.79 12.10 8.04
N VAL A 75 19.07 12.81 9.13
CA VAL A 75 18.03 13.34 10.02
C VAL A 75 17.20 14.40 9.31
N LEU A 76 17.85 15.31 8.57
CA LEU A 76 17.16 16.30 7.74
C LEU A 76 16.30 15.67 6.65
N PHE A 77 16.75 14.56 6.05
CA PHE A 77 15.98 13.84 5.05
C PHE A 77 14.70 13.22 5.63
N VAL A 78 14.77 12.63 6.84
CA VAL A 78 13.58 12.09 7.52
C VAL A 78 12.62 13.20 7.92
N LEU A 79 13.13 14.35 8.37
CA LEU A 79 12.30 15.52 8.69
C LEU A 79 11.63 16.16 7.47
N MET A 80 12.05 15.81 6.27
CA MET A 80 11.45 16.28 5.01
C MET A 80 10.33 15.36 4.50
N LEU A 81 10.05 14.27 5.21
CA LEU A 81 9.05 13.27 4.84
C LEU A 81 7.94 13.20 5.92
N PRO A 82 6.70 12.89 5.53
CA PRO A 82 5.62 12.74 6.48
C PRO A 82 5.87 11.50 7.36
N GLY A 83 5.98 11.72 8.68
CA GLY A 83 6.36 10.67 9.64
C GLY A 83 5.43 9.44 9.66
N LEU A 84 4.19 9.58 9.18
CA LEU A 84 3.24 8.48 9.08
C LEU A 84 3.76 7.31 8.24
N ILE A 85 4.54 7.59 7.17
CA ILE A 85 5.11 6.53 6.30
C ILE A 85 6.12 5.63 7.03
N PHE A 86 6.60 6.08 8.19
CA PHE A 86 7.53 5.35 9.05
C PHE A 86 6.84 4.84 10.33
N GLY A 87 5.52 4.65 10.29
CA GLY A 87 4.76 4.19 11.46
C GLY A 87 4.69 5.21 12.60
N GLY A 88 4.70 6.51 12.27
CA GLY A 88 4.57 7.59 13.25
C GLY A 88 5.86 7.97 13.99
N LEU A 89 7.01 7.39 13.61
CA LEU A 89 8.36 7.68 14.18
C LEU A 89 8.56 7.32 15.67
N ILE A 90 7.56 6.73 16.34
CA ILE A 90 7.65 6.36 17.76
C ILE A 90 8.41 5.04 17.94
N ASN A 91 8.24 4.10 17.02
CA ASN A 91 8.90 2.80 17.06
C ASN A 91 10.07 2.75 16.07
N ALA A 92 11.23 2.29 16.54
CA ALA A 92 12.41 2.17 15.68
C ALA A 92 12.32 0.98 14.69
N PHE A 93 11.47 -0.01 14.99
CA PHE A 93 11.27 -1.24 14.22
C PHE A 93 9.79 -1.47 13.96
N SER A 94 9.47 -2.05 12.81
CA SER A 94 8.11 -2.39 12.44
C SER A 94 7.85 -3.88 12.74
N PRO A 95 6.62 -4.29 13.08
CA PRO A 95 6.25 -5.71 13.06
C PRO A 95 6.54 -6.37 11.70
N ALA A 96 6.52 -5.57 10.63
CA ALA A 96 6.83 -5.97 9.27
C ALA A 96 8.28 -6.44 9.05
N ASP A 97 9.21 -5.90 9.84
CA ASP A 97 10.65 -6.14 9.78
C ASP A 97 11.27 -5.78 11.13
N THR A 98 11.50 -6.81 11.95
CA THR A 98 12.04 -6.66 13.30
C THR A 98 13.56 -6.61 13.34
N GLU A 99 14.23 -6.86 12.20
CA GLU A 99 15.68 -6.93 12.09
C GLU A 99 16.29 -5.61 11.59
N GLN A 100 15.59 -4.89 10.72
CA GLN A 100 16.02 -3.59 10.21
C GLN A 100 15.20 -2.44 10.81
N PRO A 101 15.83 -1.31 11.18
CA PRO A 101 15.10 -0.11 11.54
C PRO A 101 14.17 0.34 10.41
N ILE A 102 12.98 0.87 10.75
CA ILE A 102 11.93 1.24 9.76
C ILE A 102 12.49 2.12 8.64
N LEU A 103 13.34 3.09 9.00
CA LEU A 103 13.97 4.02 8.05
C LEU A 103 14.84 3.35 6.98
N ASN A 104 15.28 2.11 7.22
CA ASN A 104 16.13 1.32 6.32
C ASN A 104 15.41 0.06 5.81
N SER A 105 14.12 -0.13 6.13
CA SER A 105 13.36 -1.31 5.73
C SER A 105 12.37 -0.93 4.62
N GLU A 106 12.72 -1.27 3.38
CA GLU A 106 11.83 -1.13 2.23
C GLU A 106 10.50 -1.87 2.47
N THR A 107 10.56 -3.06 3.07
CA THR A 107 9.39 -3.85 3.45
C THR A 107 8.46 -3.10 4.41
N ALA A 108 9.01 -2.48 5.46
CA ALA A 108 8.20 -1.74 6.42
C ALA A 108 7.56 -0.48 5.80
N ILE A 109 8.28 0.20 4.92
CA ILE A 109 7.81 1.41 4.23
C ILE A 109 6.70 1.06 3.23
N VAL A 110 6.86 0.00 2.44
CA VAL A 110 5.84 -0.47 1.49
C VAL A 110 4.57 -0.93 2.21
N GLU A 111 4.70 -1.67 3.31
CA GLU A 111 3.55 -2.09 4.11
C GLU A 111 2.81 -0.89 4.71
N SER A 112 3.54 0.09 5.26
CA SER A 112 2.93 1.34 5.74
C SER A 112 2.19 2.08 4.63
N ALA A 113 2.77 2.18 3.43
CA ALA A 113 2.11 2.80 2.27
C ALA A 113 0.80 2.08 1.88
N ASN A 114 0.81 0.75 1.91
CA ASN A 114 -0.36 -0.08 1.62
C ASN A 114 -1.45 0.08 2.68
N ASP A 115 -1.09 0.03 3.97
CA ASP A 115 -2.03 0.19 5.08
C ASP A 115 -2.69 1.56 5.07
N ILE A 116 -1.92 2.61 4.77
CA ILE A 116 -2.44 3.97 4.57
C ILE A 116 -3.46 4.00 3.43
N THR A 117 -3.10 3.47 2.26
CA THR A 117 -3.94 3.50 1.06
C THR A 117 -5.23 2.71 1.28
N PHE A 118 -5.12 1.50 1.85
CA PHE A 118 -6.25 0.66 2.20
C PHE A 118 -7.21 1.38 3.17
N THR A 119 -6.65 2.01 4.20
CA THR A 119 -7.41 2.76 5.20
C THR A 119 -8.17 3.92 4.56
N ILE A 120 -7.49 4.74 3.74
CA ILE A 120 -8.13 5.88 3.06
C ILE A 120 -9.22 5.39 2.10
N ASN A 121 -8.97 4.33 1.33
CA ASN A 121 -9.96 3.73 0.44
C ASN A 121 -11.22 3.28 1.20
N SER A 122 -11.04 2.56 2.31
CA SER A 122 -12.16 2.12 3.16
C SER A 122 -13.01 3.31 3.60
N ILE A 123 -12.36 4.39 4.07
CA ILE A 123 -13.06 5.56 4.58
C ILE A 123 -13.77 6.34 3.46
N LEU A 124 -13.15 6.43 2.28
CA LEU A 124 -13.80 7.02 1.11
C LEU A 124 -15.01 6.20 0.64
N GLY A 125 -14.97 4.87 0.78
CA GLY A 125 -16.14 4.01 0.58
C GLY A 125 -17.25 4.29 1.60
N GLU A 126 -16.91 4.30 2.89
CA GLU A 126 -17.84 4.64 3.99
C GLU A 126 -18.49 6.03 3.78
N ALA A 127 -17.73 7.00 3.29
CA ALA A 127 -18.23 8.36 3.01
C ALA A 127 -19.11 8.44 1.76
N LEU A 128 -18.92 7.54 0.80
CA LEU A 128 -19.80 7.43 -0.36
C LEU A 128 -21.18 6.89 0.06
N ASP A 129 -21.22 5.92 0.98
CA ASP A 129 -22.47 5.44 1.57
C ASP A 129 -23.18 6.53 2.40
N ASP A 130 -22.40 7.34 3.11
CA ASP A 130 -22.92 8.49 3.86
C ASP A 130 -23.60 9.52 2.94
N VAL A 131 -22.95 9.93 1.84
CA VAL A 131 -23.54 10.89 0.91
C VAL A 131 -24.79 10.33 0.22
N MET A 132 -24.82 9.03 -0.08
CA MET A 132 -26.02 8.35 -0.59
C MET A 132 -27.17 8.42 0.41
N THR A 133 -26.91 8.16 1.69
CA THR A 133 -27.91 8.27 2.76
C THR A 133 -28.46 9.71 2.86
N ARG A 134 -27.60 10.72 2.73
CA ARG A 134 -28.02 12.13 2.72
C ARG A 134 -28.85 12.51 1.48
N ILE A 135 -28.54 11.93 0.32
CA ILE A 135 -29.33 12.09 -0.91
C ILE A 135 -30.73 11.48 -0.73
N GLU A 136 -30.82 10.27 -0.17
CA GLU A 136 -32.11 9.62 0.09
C GLU A 136 -32.98 10.45 1.04
N ALA A 137 -32.39 11.02 2.08
CA ALA A 137 -33.09 11.91 3.00
C ALA A 137 -33.59 13.20 2.33
N ASP A 138 -32.78 13.82 1.46
CA ASP A 138 -33.18 14.99 0.68
C ASP A 138 -34.32 14.64 -0.29
N PHE A 139 -34.20 13.53 -1.02
CA PHE A 139 -35.21 13.05 -1.94
C PHE A 139 -36.55 12.80 -1.24
N ALA A 140 -36.54 12.14 -0.07
CA ALA A 140 -37.74 11.91 0.74
C ALA A 140 -38.44 13.22 1.14
N SER A 141 -37.70 14.33 1.26
CA SER A 141 -38.24 15.66 1.57
C SER A 141 -38.63 16.49 0.34
N SER A 142 -38.22 16.08 -0.86
CA SER A 142 -38.33 16.88 -2.10
C SER A 142 -39.74 16.92 -2.72
N GLY A 143 -40.56 15.91 -2.42
CA GLY A 143 -41.88 15.70 -3.06
C GLY A 143 -41.78 15.48 -4.57
N ALA A 144 -40.67 14.93 -5.06
CA ALA A 144 -40.51 14.44 -6.43
C ALA A 144 -40.97 12.97 -6.53
N ASP A 145 -41.31 12.55 -7.75
CA ASP A 145 -41.82 11.21 -8.02
C ASP A 145 -40.68 10.18 -8.13
N GLN A 146 -39.54 10.59 -8.68
CA GLN A 146 -38.39 9.72 -8.95
C GLN A 146 -37.05 10.40 -8.66
N MET A 147 -36.00 9.59 -8.50
CA MET A 147 -34.62 10.02 -8.24
C MET A 147 -33.66 9.41 -9.27
N GLU A 148 -32.71 10.20 -9.74
CA GLU A 148 -31.52 9.74 -10.46
C GLU A 148 -30.26 10.21 -9.72
N VAL A 149 -29.32 9.29 -9.47
CA VAL A 149 -28.03 9.63 -8.85
C VAL A 149 -26.90 9.40 -9.84
N LYS A 150 -26.19 10.48 -10.17
CA LYS A 150 -24.97 10.47 -10.97
C LYS A 150 -23.77 10.34 -10.04
N ASN A 151 -23.27 9.11 -9.92
CA ASN A 151 -22.07 8.78 -9.15
C ASN A 151 -20.89 8.48 -10.11
N PRO A 152 -20.01 9.45 -10.42
CA PRO A 152 -18.84 9.20 -11.26
C PRO A 152 -17.77 8.34 -10.55
N TYR A 153 -17.94 8.09 -9.25
CA TYR A 153 -17.01 7.34 -8.41
C TYR A 153 -17.52 5.93 -8.11
N SER A 154 -18.44 5.39 -8.92
CA SER A 154 -18.90 4.00 -8.76
C SER A 154 -17.79 2.97 -9.01
N ALA A 155 -16.77 3.33 -9.80
CA ALA A 155 -15.52 2.59 -9.95
C ALA A 155 -14.47 2.99 -8.88
N GLY A 156 -14.86 3.86 -7.95
CA GLY A 156 -14.10 4.50 -6.88
C GLY A 156 -13.61 5.93 -7.22
N PRO A 157 -13.16 6.71 -6.23
CA PRO A 157 -12.60 8.05 -6.43
C PRO A 157 -11.11 8.10 -6.77
N VAL A 158 -10.72 8.90 -7.77
CA VAL A 158 -9.31 9.28 -7.93
C VAL A 158 -8.95 10.33 -6.86
N TYR A 159 -7.94 10.04 -6.03
CA TYR A 159 -7.46 10.94 -4.98
C TYR A 159 -5.93 10.86 -4.86
N ASN A 160 -5.33 11.87 -4.24
CA ASN A 160 -3.90 11.96 -3.99
C ASN A 160 -3.58 11.54 -2.55
N ALA A 161 -3.24 10.26 -2.37
CA ALA A 161 -2.92 9.71 -1.06
C ALA A 161 -1.70 10.38 -0.42
N ASN A 162 -0.66 10.71 -1.20
CA ASN A 162 0.51 11.45 -0.73
C ASN A 162 0.13 12.77 -0.08
N LEU A 163 -0.77 13.51 -0.73
CA LEU A 163 -1.19 14.82 -0.25
C LEU A 163 -2.06 14.71 1.01
N ILE A 164 -2.96 13.72 1.09
CA ILE A 164 -3.77 13.49 2.32
C ILE A 164 -2.86 13.17 3.51
N VAL A 165 -1.92 12.25 3.34
CA VAL A 165 -0.95 11.87 4.39
C VAL A 165 -0.10 13.07 4.81
N SER A 166 0.33 13.87 3.84
CA SER A 166 1.16 15.04 4.09
C SER A 166 0.40 16.15 4.80
N GLN A 167 -0.85 16.40 4.44
CA GLN A 167 -1.74 17.33 5.14
C GLN A 167 -1.98 16.90 6.59
N TYR A 168 -2.25 15.62 6.80
CA TYR A 168 -2.42 15.06 8.15
C TYR A 168 -1.17 15.23 9.02
N CYS A 169 0.01 14.93 8.48
CA CYS A 169 1.27 15.08 9.21
C CYS A 169 1.61 16.56 9.45
N ALA A 170 1.35 17.44 8.48
CA ALA A 170 1.55 18.87 8.63
C ALA A 170 0.61 19.50 9.66
N ALA A 171 -0.61 18.98 9.81
CA ALA A 171 -1.55 19.40 10.87
C ALA A 171 -1.03 19.08 12.30
N ARG A 172 -0.06 18.16 12.40
CA ARG A 172 0.54 17.65 13.65
C ARG A 172 2.04 17.96 13.72
N ASP A 173 2.49 19.00 13.03
CA ASP A 173 3.89 19.39 13.00
C ASP A 173 4.47 19.73 14.39
N GLU A 174 3.62 20.25 15.29
CA GLU A 174 3.98 20.49 16.70
C GLU A 174 3.72 19.29 17.64
N ASP A 175 2.95 18.28 17.21
CA ASP A 175 2.55 17.11 18.01
C ASP A 175 2.81 15.80 17.25
N PHE A 176 4.06 15.60 16.84
CA PHE A 176 4.44 14.45 16.01
C PHE A 176 4.21 13.09 16.70
N GLU A 177 4.12 13.05 18.04
CA GLU A 177 3.87 11.84 18.82
C GLU A 177 2.44 11.31 18.65
N SER A 178 1.49 12.14 18.18
CA SER A 178 0.12 11.69 17.88
C SER A 178 -0.06 11.17 16.46
N ILE A 179 0.96 11.31 15.59
CA ILE A 179 0.92 10.82 14.21
C ILE A 179 0.78 9.29 14.21
N SER A 180 -0.38 8.81 13.79
CA SER A 180 -0.66 7.38 13.65
C SER A 180 -1.73 7.14 12.59
N LEU A 181 -1.77 5.92 12.05
CA LEU A 181 -2.77 5.56 11.04
C LEU A 181 -4.18 5.54 11.65
N ASP A 182 -4.30 5.08 12.91
CA ASP A 182 -5.56 5.05 13.64
C ASP A 182 -6.15 6.45 13.83
N ASP A 183 -5.30 7.43 14.15
CA ASP A 183 -5.72 8.81 14.33
C ASP A 183 -6.06 9.49 12.99
N LEU A 184 -5.29 9.26 11.91
CA LEU A 184 -5.70 9.67 10.56
C LEU A 184 -7.08 9.10 10.20
N ALA A 185 -7.29 7.82 10.47
CA ALA A 185 -8.55 7.15 10.19
C ALA A 185 -9.71 7.76 10.99
N ALA A 186 -9.49 8.05 12.28
CA ALA A 186 -10.47 8.68 13.14
C ALA A 186 -10.87 10.07 12.62
N VAL A 187 -9.89 10.93 12.31
CA VAL A 187 -10.13 12.29 11.79
C VAL A 187 -10.95 12.26 10.51
N LEU A 188 -10.60 11.40 9.55
CA LEU A 188 -11.32 11.31 8.28
C LEU A 188 -12.75 10.77 8.47
N ARG A 189 -12.96 9.78 9.36
CA ARG A 189 -14.29 9.23 9.66
C ARG A 189 -15.19 10.22 10.40
N GLU A 190 -14.66 10.95 11.37
CA GLU A 190 -15.39 11.99 12.10
C GLU A 190 -15.88 13.11 11.16
N ASN A 191 -15.13 13.36 10.10
CA ASN A 191 -15.44 14.40 9.10
C ASN A 191 -15.92 13.81 7.77
N LYS A 192 -16.47 12.59 7.75
CA LYS A 192 -16.83 11.90 6.50
C LYS A 192 -17.84 12.66 5.62
N GLU A 193 -18.70 13.48 6.22
CA GLU A 193 -19.65 14.34 5.49
C GLU A 193 -18.96 15.39 4.59
N HIS A 194 -17.70 15.71 4.88
CA HIS A 194 -16.86 16.64 4.15
C HIS A 194 -16.05 15.98 3.02
N LEU A 195 -16.08 14.65 2.89
CA LEU A 195 -15.37 13.94 1.82
C LEU A 195 -16.11 14.04 0.49
N TYR A 196 -17.44 13.89 0.53
CA TYR A 196 -18.31 14.05 -0.64
C TYR A 196 -19.41 15.09 -0.42
N SER A 197 -19.67 15.87 -1.46
CA SER A 197 -20.86 16.71 -1.58
C SER A 197 -21.75 16.22 -2.70
N TYR A 198 -22.98 16.73 -2.75
CA TYR A 198 -23.86 16.55 -3.90
C TYR A 198 -24.56 17.86 -4.26
N THR A 199 -24.94 17.98 -5.53
CA THR A 199 -25.89 18.99 -6.01
C THR A 199 -27.15 18.30 -6.50
N SER A 200 -28.31 18.98 -6.39
CA SER A 200 -29.58 18.46 -6.87
C SER A 200 -30.25 19.41 -7.87
N VAL A 201 -30.91 18.84 -8.88
CA VAL A 201 -31.71 19.57 -9.88
C VAL A 201 -33.06 18.89 -10.02
N ARG A 202 -34.14 19.67 -10.03
CA ARG A 202 -35.50 19.18 -10.27
C ARG A 202 -35.83 19.27 -11.76
N GLU A 203 -36.20 18.15 -12.36
CA GLU A 203 -36.53 18.03 -13.78
C GLU A 203 -37.94 17.47 -13.96
N SER A 204 -38.58 17.81 -15.08
CA SER A 204 -39.86 17.23 -15.49
C SER A 204 -39.58 16.30 -16.68
N ARG A 205 -39.97 15.04 -16.59
CA ARG A 205 -39.75 14.03 -17.64
C ARG A 205 -41.09 13.43 -18.05
N GLU A 206 -41.26 13.23 -19.35
CA GLU A 206 -42.40 12.46 -19.87
C GLU A 206 -42.02 10.99 -19.92
N VAL A 207 -42.80 10.15 -19.26
CA VAL A 207 -42.62 8.71 -19.23
C VAL A 207 -43.83 8.07 -19.87
N THR A 208 -43.59 7.27 -20.91
CA THR A 208 -44.62 6.49 -21.58
C THR A 208 -44.56 5.06 -21.06
N SER A 209 -45.68 4.58 -20.50
CA SER A 209 -45.87 3.19 -20.10
C SER A 209 -46.87 2.53 -21.03
N GLU A 210 -46.58 1.31 -21.47
CA GLU A 210 -47.48 0.48 -22.27
C GLU A 210 -48.17 -0.54 -21.36
N ASP A 211 -49.49 -0.65 -21.46
CA ASP A 211 -50.24 -1.70 -20.76
C ASP A 211 -49.96 -3.07 -21.41
N PRO A 212 -49.39 -4.04 -20.69
CA PRO A 212 -49.00 -5.33 -21.25
C PRO A 212 -50.17 -6.22 -21.70
N GLU A 213 -51.42 -5.94 -21.29
CA GLU A 213 -52.62 -6.67 -21.73
C GLU A 213 -53.30 -6.02 -22.95
N THR A 214 -53.25 -4.69 -23.06
CA THR A 214 -54.01 -3.95 -24.08
C THR A 214 -53.15 -3.30 -25.17
N GLY A 215 -51.85 -3.13 -24.93
CA GLY A 215 -50.91 -2.41 -25.81
C GLY A 215 -51.17 -0.90 -25.86
N GLU A 216 -51.94 -0.36 -24.92
CA GLU A 216 -52.27 1.07 -24.88
C GLU A 216 -51.14 1.84 -24.19
N GLU A 217 -50.59 2.84 -24.89
CA GLU A 217 -49.54 3.72 -24.36
C GLU A 217 -50.15 4.89 -23.57
N THR A 218 -49.71 5.06 -22.33
CA THR A 218 -50.06 6.22 -21.49
C THR A 218 -48.81 7.02 -21.19
N THR A 219 -48.82 8.32 -21.53
CA THR A 219 -47.74 9.26 -21.17
C THR A 219 -48.12 10.04 -19.92
N THR A 220 -47.28 9.95 -18.89
CA THR A 220 -47.40 10.73 -17.66
C THR A 220 -46.19 11.65 -17.49
N THR A 221 -46.42 12.84 -16.93
CA THR A 221 -45.35 13.73 -16.52
C THR A 221 -44.92 13.37 -15.10
N GLU A 222 -43.66 13.00 -14.95
CA GLU A 222 -43.03 12.71 -13.66
C GLU A 222 -42.03 13.80 -13.31
N ILE A 223 -41.94 14.14 -12.04
CA ILE A 223 -40.92 15.03 -11.50
C ILE A 223 -39.76 14.20 -10.98
N TRP A 224 -38.57 14.45 -11.51
CA TRP A 224 -37.33 13.77 -11.16
C TRP A 224 -36.40 14.69 -10.37
N MET A 225 -35.77 14.17 -9.32
CA MET A 225 -34.63 14.81 -8.67
C MET A 225 -33.34 14.15 -9.16
N VAL A 226 -32.49 14.93 -9.81
CA VAL A 226 -31.20 14.49 -10.33
C VAL A 226 -30.10 14.96 -9.38
N TYR A 227 -29.46 14.01 -8.71
CA TYR A 227 -28.34 14.25 -7.82
C TYR A 227 -27.02 13.98 -8.53
N THR A 228 -26.01 14.82 -8.30
CA THR A 228 -24.64 14.59 -8.81
C THR A 228 -23.68 14.63 -7.64
N ILE A 229 -22.98 13.52 -7.39
CA ILE A 229 -21.99 13.39 -6.32
C ILE A 229 -20.65 13.97 -6.79
N ARG A 230 -19.96 14.65 -5.87
CA ARG A 230 -18.63 15.23 -6.08
C ARG A 230 -17.72 14.91 -4.89
N TYR A 231 -16.55 14.33 -5.17
CA TYR A 231 -15.44 14.29 -4.22
C TYR A 231 -14.92 15.72 -4.02
N ASN A 232 -14.83 16.17 -2.77
CA ASN A 232 -14.51 17.57 -2.48
C ASN A 232 -13.04 17.92 -2.79
N GLY A 233 -12.15 16.93 -2.76
CA GLY A 233 -10.73 17.07 -3.11
C GLY A 233 -9.85 17.50 -1.94
N GLU A 234 -8.55 17.27 -2.08
CA GLU A 234 -7.55 17.45 -1.03
C GLU A 234 -7.38 18.91 -0.63
N SER A 235 -7.61 19.86 -1.55
CA SER A 235 -7.62 21.29 -1.18
C SER A 235 -8.73 21.62 -0.20
N TYR A 236 -9.90 21.01 -0.35
CA TYR A 236 -11.03 21.20 0.58
C TYR A 236 -10.74 20.56 1.93
N LEU A 237 -10.16 19.35 1.91
CA LEU A 237 -9.70 18.60 3.09
C LEU A 237 -8.73 19.41 3.95
N ALA A 238 -7.73 20.05 3.32
CA ALA A 238 -6.77 20.91 4.01
C ALA A 238 -7.47 22.00 4.84
N ASP A 239 -8.50 22.63 4.30
CA ASP A 239 -9.19 23.74 4.95
C ASP A 239 -10.23 23.28 5.99
N HIS A 240 -10.97 22.21 5.70
CA HIS A 240 -12.18 21.87 6.45
C HIS A 240 -12.04 20.65 7.35
N ILE A 241 -11.12 19.72 7.03
CA ILE A 241 -10.88 18.53 7.85
C ILE A 241 -9.63 18.72 8.70
N PHE A 242 -8.52 19.10 8.07
CA PHE A 242 -7.24 19.28 8.76
C PHE A 242 -7.05 20.71 9.30
N ALA A 243 -7.86 21.66 8.82
CA ALA A 243 -7.83 23.07 9.24
C ALA A 243 -6.41 23.69 9.21
N LEU A 244 -5.66 23.43 8.14
CA LEU A 244 -4.27 23.84 7.99
C LEU A 244 -4.11 25.36 7.87
N THR A 245 -3.06 25.90 8.51
CA THR A 245 -2.58 27.25 8.20
C THR A 245 -1.89 27.31 6.83
N ASP A 246 -1.60 28.52 6.34
CA ASP A 246 -0.89 28.68 5.07
C ASP A 246 0.53 28.07 5.15
N GLU A 247 1.20 28.20 6.28
CA GLU A 247 2.51 27.57 6.52
C GLU A 247 2.42 26.04 6.51
N GLN A 248 1.38 25.47 7.16
CA GLN A 248 1.18 24.02 7.17
C GLN A 248 0.78 23.47 5.78
N LYS A 249 0.10 24.26 4.94
CA LYS A 249 -0.15 23.87 3.54
C LYS A 249 1.12 23.84 2.71
N GLU A 250 2.04 24.79 2.92
CA GLU A 250 3.36 24.78 2.28
C GLU A 250 4.15 23.53 2.72
N LEU A 251 4.18 23.26 4.02
CA LEU A 251 4.80 22.06 4.58
C LEU A 251 4.18 20.76 4.01
N ALA A 252 2.86 20.68 3.91
CA ALA A 252 2.18 19.53 3.33
C ALA A 252 2.52 19.33 1.84
N SER A 253 2.67 20.42 1.08
CA SER A 253 3.10 20.36 -0.32
C SER A 253 4.54 19.87 -0.46
N ASP A 254 5.43 20.34 0.42
CA ASP A 254 6.83 19.89 0.46
C ASP A 254 6.93 18.41 0.83
N TYR A 255 6.21 17.98 1.88
CA TYR A 255 6.08 16.58 2.25
C TYR A 255 5.56 15.72 1.11
N ALA A 256 4.49 16.13 0.43
CA ALA A 256 3.91 15.37 -0.67
C ALA A 256 4.90 15.22 -1.84
N SER A 257 5.63 16.29 -2.17
CA SER A 257 6.64 16.31 -3.23
C SER A 257 7.82 15.40 -2.88
N ASN A 258 8.32 15.49 -1.65
CA ASN A 258 9.44 14.68 -1.18
C ASN A 258 9.04 13.20 -1.06
N LEU A 259 7.84 12.91 -0.56
CA LEU A 259 7.31 11.55 -0.44
C LEU A 259 7.17 10.90 -1.82
N SER A 260 6.69 11.65 -2.80
CA SER A 260 6.62 11.22 -4.19
C SER A 260 7.98 10.83 -4.76
N MET A 261 8.99 11.67 -4.53
CA MET A 261 10.36 11.39 -4.95
C MET A 261 10.97 10.20 -4.19
N PHE A 262 10.65 10.06 -2.91
CA PHE A 262 11.15 9.00 -2.04
C PHE A 262 10.61 7.62 -2.43
N LEU A 263 9.32 7.51 -2.73
CA LEU A 263 8.67 6.25 -3.04
C LEU A 263 8.68 5.92 -4.54
N GLY A 264 9.07 6.88 -5.39
CA GLY A 264 8.80 6.86 -6.83
C GLY A 264 7.34 7.18 -7.13
N ASP A 265 7.07 7.80 -8.28
CA ASP A 265 5.74 8.30 -8.74
C ASP A 265 4.61 7.24 -8.82
N GLY A 266 4.79 6.03 -8.28
CA GLY A 266 3.82 4.93 -8.34
C GLY A 266 3.29 4.43 -6.99
N LEU A 267 4.03 4.54 -5.88
CA LEU A 267 3.67 3.79 -4.65
C LEU A 267 2.47 4.38 -3.88
N LEU A 268 2.22 5.68 -4.01
CA LEU A 268 1.05 6.37 -3.41
C LEU A 268 0.32 7.31 -4.39
N GLN A 269 0.92 7.64 -5.54
CA GLN A 269 0.51 8.81 -6.33
C GLN A 269 -0.68 8.61 -7.26
N ASN A 270 -1.00 7.37 -7.62
CA ASN A 270 -2.07 6.94 -8.52
C ASN A 270 -2.85 8.06 -9.26
N LEU A 271 -2.20 8.74 -10.20
CA LEU A 271 -2.75 9.81 -11.04
C LEU A 271 -2.27 9.64 -12.48
N THR A 272 -2.74 8.59 -13.14
CA THR A 272 -3.36 8.59 -14.48
C THR A 272 -3.82 7.17 -14.75
N GLU A 273 -5.14 6.94 -14.69
CA GLU A 273 -5.85 5.62 -14.67
C GLU A 273 -5.80 4.89 -13.31
N TRP A 274 -6.52 5.44 -12.33
CA TRP A 274 -6.65 4.87 -10.99
C TRP A 274 -7.60 3.66 -10.94
N THR A 275 -7.25 2.61 -10.17
CA THR A 275 -8.24 1.77 -9.46
C THR A 275 -7.91 1.45 -8.00
N GLY A 276 -6.86 2.06 -7.42
CA GLY A 276 -6.68 2.09 -5.96
C GLY A 276 -6.43 0.78 -5.21
N ASN A 277 -6.36 -0.38 -5.86
CA ASN A 277 -6.18 -1.69 -5.21
C ASN A 277 -5.13 -2.57 -5.93
N SER A 278 -4.11 -1.98 -6.54
CA SER A 278 -3.13 -2.76 -7.30
C SER A 278 -1.69 -2.66 -6.79
N ILE A 279 -1.04 -3.81 -6.60
CA ILE A 279 0.41 -3.99 -6.49
C ILE A 279 1.02 -4.18 -7.89
N PRO A 280 2.30 -3.84 -8.10
CA PRO A 280 3.01 -4.20 -9.33
C PRO A 280 2.91 -5.68 -9.60
N SER A 281 2.96 -6.07 -10.88
CA SER A 281 2.83 -7.47 -11.23
C SER A 281 3.88 -8.33 -10.52
N LEU A 282 3.42 -9.40 -9.87
CA LEU A 282 4.31 -10.38 -9.24
C LEU A 282 4.94 -11.33 -10.28
N GLY A 283 4.54 -11.22 -11.55
CA GLY A 283 4.89 -12.17 -12.60
C GLY A 283 4.26 -13.54 -12.35
N ASP A 284 4.91 -14.58 -12.86
CA ASP A 284 4.45 -15.96 -12.69
C ASP A 284 5.10 -16.55 -11.45
N VAL A 285 4.30 -16.77 -10.41
CA VAL A 285 4.77 -17.26 -9.12
C VAL A 285 4.24 -18.66 -8.88
N THR A 286 5.11 -19.55 -8.38
CA THR A 286 4.74 -20.89 -7.96
C THR A 286 5.45 -21.23 -6.66
N PHE A 287 4.69 -21.56 -5.62
CA PHE A 287 5.22 -22.07 -4.37
C PHE A 287 5.56 -23.56 -4.52
N THR A 288 6.82 -23.93 -4.31
CA THR A 288 7.33 -25.31 -4.48
C THR A 288 7.81 -25.94 -3.18
N ASP A 289 7.50 -25.32 -2.05
CA ASP A 289 7.89 -25.70 -0.69
C ASP A 289 6.87 -26.63 0.00
N GLY A 290 5.74 -26.93 -0.64
CA GLY A 290 4.74 -27.91 -0.23
C GLY A 290 4.78 -29.23 -1.01
N VAL A 291 3.91 -30.18 -0.63
CA VAL A 291 3.76 -31.48 -1.32
C VAL A 291 3.28 -31.28 -2.76
N THR A 292 2.32 -30.38 -2.93
CA THR A 292 1.78 -29.98 -4.24
C THR A 292 2.35 -28.61 -4.59
N PRO A 293 2.99 -28.43 -5.75
CA PRO A 293 3.34 -27.11 -6.26
C PRO A 293 2.08 -26.25 -6.42
N VAL A 294 2.10 -25.02 -5.92
CA VAL A 294 0.94 -24.14 -5.94
C VAL A 294 1.21 -22.92 -6.80
N VAL A 295 0.49 -22.80 -7.92
CA VAL A 295 0.46 -21.60 -8.75
C VAL A 295 -0.19 -20.48 -7.94
N TYR A 296 0.46 -19.33 -7.86
CA TYR A 296 -0.01 -18.22 -7.05
C TYR A 296 -0.49 -17.05 -7.90
N PHE A 297 -1.65 -16.52 -7.52
CA PHE A 297 -2.21 -15.28 -8.03
C PHE A 297 -2.53 -14.34 -6.88
N ASN A 298 -2.42 -13.04 -7.14
CA ASN A 298 -2.83 -12.01 -6.19
C ASN A 298 -3.92 -11.15 -6.83
N GLN A 299 -5.05 -10.98 -6.13
CA GLN A 299 -6.20 -10.20 -6.59
C GLN A 299 -5.83 -8.72 -6.78
N LEU A 300 -4.81 -8.25 -6.04
CA LEU A 300 -4.26 -6.91 -6.15
C LEU A 300 -3.20 -6.83 -7.26
N ASP A 301 -2.80 -7.90 -7.94
CA ASP A 301 -1.83 -7.75 -9.04
C ASP A 301 -2.39 -6.80 -10.12
N GLU A 302 -1.60 -5.84 -10.60
CA GLU A 302 -2.02 -4.83 -11.60
C GLU A 302 -2.62 -5.44 -12.87
N ARG A 303 -2.27 -6.69 -13.20
CA ARG A 303 -2.88 -7.46 -14.31
C ARG A 303 -4.36 -7.73 -14.10
N TYR A 304 -4.80 -7.87 -12.84
CA TYR A 304 -6.12 -8.38 -12.48
C TYR A 304 -6.96 -7.38 -11.68
N ALA A 305 -6.34 -6.55 -10.83
CA ALA A 305 -7.04 -5.75 -9.84
C ALA A 305 -8.13 -4.83 -10.40
N SER A 306 -7.91 -4.25 -11.59
CA SER A 306 -8.86 -3.37 -12.28
C SER A 306 -9.92 -4.11 -13.10
N GLN A 307 -9.77 -5.41 -13.29
CA GLN A 307 -10.65 -6.21 -14.11
C GLN A 307 -11.99 -6.47 -13.41
N PRO A 308 -13.09 -6.64 -14.17
CA PRO A 308 -14.43 -6.72 -13.60
C PRO A 308 -14.65 -8.03 -12.84
N TYR A 309 -15.37 -7.93 -11.73
CA TYR A 309 -16.06 -9.04 -11.09
C TYR A 309 -17.51 -8.62 -10.87
N GLY A 310 -18.37 -8.95 -11.83
CA GLY A 310 -19.72 -8.38 -11.92
C GLY A 310 -19.68 -6.87 -12.14
N THR A 311 -20.40 -6.11 -11.31
CA THR A 311 -20.29 -4.63 -11.32
C THR A 311 -19.19 -4.10 -10.42
N ASP A 312 -18.45 -4.97 -9.73
CA ASP A 312 -17.30 -4.63 -8.90
C ASP A 312 -15.98 -4.93 -9.63
N ASN A 313 -14.84 -4.78 -8.94
CA ASN A 313 -13.50 -5.14 -9.44
C ASN A 313 -12.85 -6.26 -8.62
N ILE A 314 -11.90 -6.97 -9.23
CA ILE A 314 -11.17 -8.08 -8.58
C ILE A 314 -10.33 -7.58 -7.39
N GLY A 315 -9.70 -6.41 -7.48
CA GLY A 315 -8.82 -5.89 -6.42
C GLY A 315 -9.53 -5.75 -5.08
N GLY A 316 -10.74 -5.21 -5.08
CA GLY A 316 -11.54 -5.03 -3.86
C GLY A 316 -12.35 -6.25 -3.45
N TYR A 317 -12.79 -7.08 -4.40
CA TYR A 317 -13.88 -8.04 -4.17
C TYR A 317 -13.60 -9.47 -4.70
N GLY A 318 -12.40 -9.70 -5.26
CA GLY A 318 -12.04 -10.91 -5.99
C GLY A 318 -11.34 -12.00 -5.18
N CYS A 319 -11.42 -11.99 -3.84
CA CYS A 319 -10.74 -12.99 -3.01
C CYS A 319 -11.20 -14.42 -3.29
N GLY A 320 -12.50 -14.62 -3.52
CA GLY A 320 -13.08 -15.92 -3.89
C GLY A 320 -12.58 -16.45 -5.24
N PRO A 321 -12.76 -15.71 -6.35
CA PRO A 321 -12.27 -16.11 -7.67
C PRO A 321 -10.76 -16.32 -7.67
N THR A 322 -10.00 -15.42 -7.06
CA THR A 322 -8.53 -15.55 -7.02
C THR A 322 -8.09 -16.79 -6.24
N ALA A 323 -8.74 -17.10 -5.10
CA ALA A 323 -8.49 -18.34 -4.36
C ALA A 323 -8.80 -19.58 -5.21
N MET A 324 -9.87 -19.58 -5.99
CA MET A 324 -10.18 -20.69 -6.90
C MET A 324 -9.26 -20.77 -8.11
N SER A 325 -8.78 -19.64 -8.65
CA SER A 325 -7.73 -19.61 -9.68
C SER A 325 -6.44 -20.28 -9.21
N ILE A 326 -6.03 -20.01 -7.96
CA ILE A 326 -4.90 -20.69 -7.31
C ILE A 326 -5.14 -22.20 -7.26
N VAL A 327 -6.30 -22.63 -6.75
CA VAL A 327 -6.61 -24.06 -6.59
C VAL A 327 -6.68 -24.80 -7.92
N VAL A 328 -7.47 -24.29 -8.88
CA VAL A 328 -7.67 -24.93 -10.19
C VAL A 328 -6.37 -25.00 -10.98
N SER A 329 -5.61 -23.89 -11.02
CA SER A 329 -4.34 -23.85 -11.75
C SER A 329 -3.24 -24.71 -11.11
N SER A 330 -3.40 -25.11 -9.85
CA SER A 330 -2.45 -25.97 -9.14
C SER A 330 -2.81 -27.46 -9.24
N LEU A 331 -4.11 -27.79 -9.31
CA LEU A 331 -4.60 -29.18 -9.27
C LEU A 331 -5.03 -29.74 -10.62
N THR A 332 -5.02 -28.91 -11.67
CA THR A 332 -5.39 -29.31 -13.04
C THR A 332 -4.31 -28.93 -14.03
N ASP A 333 -4.39 -29.45 -15.25
CA ASP A 333 -3.50 -29.07 -16.36
C ASP A 333 -3.91 -27.72 -17.02
N GLU A 334 -4.97 -27.07 -16.52
CA GLU A 334 -5.48 -25.81 -17.05
C GLU A 334 -5.11 -24.64 -16.12
N THR A 335 -4.48 -23.61 -16.68
CA THR A 335 -4.25 -22.36 -15.97
C THR A 335 -5.44 -21.43 -16.14
N VAL A 336 -6.15 -21.17 -15.05
CA VAL A 336 -7.29 -20.24 -14.99
C VAL A 336 -6.90 -19.05 -14.14
N ASP A 337 -6.64 -17.91 -14.77
CA ASP A 337 -6.29 -16.68 -14.07
C ASP A 337 -7.49 -16.06 -13.32
N PRO A 338 -7.26 -15.04 -12.46
CA PRO A 338 -8.34 -14.41 -11.70
C PRO A 338 -9.43 -13.77 -12.57
N VAL A 339 -9.10 -13.30 -13.78
CA VAL A 339 -10.07 -12.65 -14.69
C VAL A 339 -11.03 -13.68 -15.25
N ALA A 340 -10.50 -14.79 -15.76
CA ALA A 340 -11.30 -15.90 -16.27
C ALA A 340 -12.19 -16.51 -15.19
N MET A 341 -11.66 -16.71 -13.97
CA MET A 341 -12.44 -17.25 -12.86
C MET A 341 -13.49 -16.25 -12.36
N ALA A 342 -13.19 -14.95 -12.30
CA ALA A 342 -14.16 -13.92 -11.92
C ALA A 342 -15.31 -13.82 -12.92
N GLN A 343 -15.01 -13.89 -14.22
CA GLN A 343 -16.02 -13.94 -15.26
C GLN A 343 -16.91 -15.18 -15.12
N TRP A 344 -16.31 -16.37 -15.00
CA TRP A 344 -17.06 -17.61 -14.80
C TRP A 344 -17.94 -17.56 -13.55
N SER A 345 -17.39 -17.07 -12.44
CA SER A 345 -18.10 -16.90 -11.17
C SER A 345 -19.31 -15.98 -11.32
N TYR A 346 -19.17 -14.86 -12.02
CA TYR A 346 -20.25 -13.92 -12.29
C TYR A 346 -21.34 -14.54 -13.18
N GLU A 347 -20.96 -15.15 -14.30
CA GLU A 347 -21.89 -15.78 -15.26
C GLU A 347 -22.72 -16.91 -14.63
N ASN A 348 -22.17 -17.58 -13.60
CA ASN A 348 -22.85 -18.65 -12.88
C ASN A 348 -23.53 -18.18 -11.57
N GLY A 349 -23.62 -16.87 -11.34
CA GLY A 349 -24.40 -16.28 -10.24
C GLY A 349 -23.75 -16.36 -8.85
N TYR A 350 -22.42 -16.48 -8.80
CA TYR A 350 -21.68 -16.59 -7.53
C TYR A 350 -21.07 -15.26 -7.04
N TRP A 351 -21.25 -14.18 -7.80
CA TRP A 351 -20.88 -12.83 -7.39
C TRP A 351 -21.94 -12.19 -6.49
N CYS A 352 -21.49 -11.53 -5.42
CA CYS A 352 -22.32 -10.75 -4.52
C CYS A 352 -21.85 -9.29 -4.52
N LYS A 353 -22.69 -8.40 -5.06
CA LYS A 353 -22.38 -6.97 -5.23
C LYS A 353 -21.86 -6.36 -3.92
N SER A 354 -20.69 -5.74 -4.02
CA SER A 354 -19.96 -5.06 -2.94
C SER A 354 -19.61 -5.94 -1.73
N SER A 355 -19.68 -7.26 -1.89
CA SER A 355 -19.40 -8.27 -0.84
C SER A 355 -18.48 -9.40 -1.35
N GLY A 356 -18.11 -9.36 -2.62
CA GLY A 356 -17.25 -10.37 -3.25
C GLY A 356 -18.04 -11.58 -3.72
N SER A 357 -17.86 -12.72 -3.07
CA SER A 357 -18.40 -14.01 -3.55
C SER A 357 -19.37 -14.65 -2.57
N TYR A 358 -20.42 -15.26 -3.10
CA TYR A 358 -21.19 -16.23 -2.34
C TYR A 358 -20.32 -17.46 -2.04
N HIS A 359 -20.50 -18.06 -0.85
CA HIS A 359 -19.68 -19.21 -0.43
C HIS A 359 -19.89 -20.43 -1.34
N ALA A 360 -21.02 -20.49 -2.05
CA ALA A 360 -21.30 -21.52 -3.05
C ALA A 360 -20.32 -21.50 -4.24
N LEU A 361 -19.58 -20.40 -4.45
CA LEU A 361 -18.53 -20.33 -5.46
C LEU A 361 -17.52 -21.48 -5.32
N ILE A 362 -17.05 -21.72 -4.10
CA ILE A 362 -15.94 -22.65 -3.85
C ILE A 362 -16.28 -24.08 -4.28
N PRO A 363 -17.37 -24.71 -3.77
CA PRO A 363 -17.73 -26.05 -4.21
C PRO A 363 -18.16 -26.10 -5.68
N ALA A 364 -18.82 -25.06 -6.21
CA ALA A 364 -19.26 -25.04 -7.59
C ALA A 364 -18.11 -24.95 -8.59
N ALA A 365 -17.12 -24.09 -8.33
CA ALA A 365 -15.91 -24.01 -9.14
C ALA A 365 -15.10 -25.30 -9.04
N ALA A 366 -14.96 -25.90 -7.85
CA ALA A 366 -14.31 -27.21 -7.74
C ALA A 366 -15.00 -28.28 -8.61
N GLU A 367 -16.33 -28.37 -8.55
CA GLU A 367 -17.12 -29.32 -9.35
C GLU A 367 -17.00 -29.05 -10.86
N ALA A 368 -17.04 -27.79 -11.29
CA ALA A 368 -16.94 -27.40 -12.70
C ALA A 368 -15.60 -27.80 -13.34
N TRP A 369 -14.51 -27.81 -12.56
CA TRP A 369 -13.20 -28.29 -12.99
C TRP A 369 -12.94 -29.76 -12.61
N GLY A 370 -13.97 -30.50 -12.19
CA GLY A 370 -13.87 -31.94 -11.91
C GLY A 370 -13.05 -32.29 -10.66
N LEU A 371 -12.83 -31.33 -9.77
CA LEU A 371 -12.08 -31.51 -8.53
C LEU A 371 -13.00 -32.01 -7.41
N PRO A 372 -12.66 -33.11 -6.72
CA PRO A 372 -13.39 -33.54 -5.53
C PRO A 372 -13.33 -32.45 -4.46
N VAL A 373 -14.49 -32.10 -3.87
CA VAL A 373 -14.59 -31.11 -2.79
C VAL A 373 -15.37 -31.68 -1.63
N SER A 374 -14.88 -31.45 -0.40
CA SER A 374 -15.61 -31.80 0.81
C SER A 374 -15.51 -30.71 1.87
N GLY A 375 -16.63 -30.43 2.52
CA GLY A 375 -16.69 -29.48 3.61
C GLY A 375 -16.05 -30.00 4.90
N CYS A 376 -15.49 -29.08 5.68
CA CYS A 376 -14.87 -29.33 6.98
C CYS A 376 -15.16 -28.17 7.95
N THR A 377 -15.29 -28.49 9.23
CA THR A 377 -15.60 -27.51 10.28
C THR A 377 -14.39 -27.25 11.19
N THR A 378 -14.46 -26.20 12.01
CA THR A 378 -13.44 -25.90 13.03
C THR A 378 -13.31 -26.99 14.11
N SER A 379 -14.29 -27.90 14.21
CA SER A 379 -14.25 -29.03 15.15
C SER A 379 -13.46 -30.25 14.62
N GLU A 380 -12.98 -30.20 13.38
CA GLU A 380 -12.28 -31.30 12.70
C GLU A 380 -10.83 -30.93 12.29
N PRO A 381 -10.00 -30.37 13.20
CA PRO A 381 -8.67 -29.86 12.83
C PRO A 381 -7.74 -30.91 12.24
N GLN A 382 -7.85 -32.17 12.70
CA GLN A 382 -7.04 -33.27 12.19
C GLN A 382 -7.34 -33.56 10.71
N ARG A 383 -8.60 -33.42 10.29
CA ARG A 383 -9.01 -33.68 8.90
C ARG A 383 -8.45 -32.64 7.93
N ILE A 384 -8.27 -31.40 8.39
CA ILE A 384 -7.55 -30.35 7.65
C ILE A 384 -6.07 -30.70 7.53
N LEU A 385 -5.43 -31.08 8.63
CA LEU A 385 -4.01 -31.44 8.63
C LEU A 385 -3.71 -32.65 7.74
N ASP A 386 -4.53 -33.70 7.83
CA ASP A 386 -4.38 -34.91 7.02
C ASP A 386 -4.53 -34.59 5.53
N ALA A 387 -5.51 -33.76 5.16
CA ALA A 387 -5.69 -33.34 3.78
C ALA A 387 -4.49 -32.55 3.23
N LEU A 388 -3.99 -31.58 4.01
CA LEU A 388 -2.81 -30.80 3.63
C LEU A 388 -1.54 -31.67 3.52
N ALA A 389 -1.40 -32.67 4.39
CA ALA A 389 -0.29 -33.62 4.34
C ALA A 389 -0.36 -34.56 3.13
N GLU A 390 -1.57 -34.85 2.63
CA GLU A 390 -1.81 -35.60 1.39
C GLU A 390 -1.61 -34.76 0.11
N GLY A 391 -1.26 -33.47 0.24
CA GLY A 391 -1.08 -32.56 -0.89
C GLY A 391 -2.38 -31.95 -1.43
N LYS A 392 -3.49 -32.09 -0.71
CA LYS A 392 -4.74 -31.40 -1.04
C LYS A 392 -4.65 -29.94 -0.62
N LEU A 393 -5.48 -29.10 -1.24
CA LEU A 393 -5.59 -27.69 -0.87
C LEU A 393 -6.88 -27.47 -0.09
N VAL A 394 -6.87 -26.49 0.82
CA VAL A 394 -8.08 -26.16 1.60
C VAL A 394 -8.39 -24.68 1.43
N VAL A 395 -9.52 -24.37 0.81
CA VAL A 395 -10.02 -22.98 0.81
C VAL A 395 -10.68 -22.71 2.15
N ALA A 396 -10.36 -21.59 2.78
CA ALA A 396 -10.94 -21.16 4.05
C ALA A 396 -11.59 -19.78 3.88
N ILE A 397 -12.74 -19.57 4.53
CA ILE A 397 -13.30 -18.22 4.70
C ILE A 397 -13.03 -17.70 6.11
N MET A 398 -12.26 -16.63 6.19
CA MET A 398 -11.86 -15.95 7.41
C MET A 398 -12.85 -14.84 7.76
N ALA A 399 -13.03 -14.61 9.06
CA ALA A 399 -13.65 -13.43 9.63
C ALA A 399 -12.56 -12.47 10.13
N GLU A 400 -12.96 -11.37 10.78
CA GLU A 400 -12.07 -10.36 11.33
C GLU A 400 -10.95 -10.97 12.20
N GLY A 401 -9.71 -10.57 11.92
CA GLY A 401 -8.50 -11.12 12.51
C GLY A 401 -7.23 -10.73 11.74
N HIS A 402 -6.23 -11.61 11.72
CA HIS A 402 -4.93 -11.33 11.11
C HIS A 402 -4.99 -11.24 9.57
N PHE A 403 -5.92 -11.96 8.95
CA PHE A 403 -6.03 -12.03 7.49
C PHE A 403 -6.89 -10.91 6.89
N THR A 404 -7.78 -10.32 7.67
CA THR A 404 -8.78 -9.34 7.19
C THR A 404 -9.47 -8.63 8.36
N SER A 405 -9.99 -7.42 8.13
CA SER A 405 -10.91 -6.73 9.06
C SER A 405 -12.38 -7.12 8.85
N SER A 406 -12.69 -7.96 7.85
CA SER A 406 -14.05 -8.42 7.53
C SER A 406 -14.06 -9.88 7.06
N GLY A 407 -14.66 -10.19 5.90
CA GLY A 407 -14.65 -11.53 5.30
C GLY A 407 -13.54 -11.68 4.27
N HIS A 408 -12.82 -12.80 4.25
CA HIS A 408 -11.76 -13.04 3.27
C HIS A 408 -11.53 -14.51 2.96
N PHE A 409 -11.42 -14.86 1.68
CA PHE A 409 -11.03 -16.21 1.26
C PHE A 409 -9.51 -16.35 1.19
N ILE A 410 -8.98 -17.44 1.75
CA ILE A 410 -7.56 -17.81 1.66
C ILE A 410 -7.43 -19.28 1.27
N VAL A 411 -6.25 -19.69 0.78
CA VAL A 411 -5.94 -21.09 0.46
C VAL A 411 -4.87 -21.60 1.42
N LEU A 412 -5.15 -22.68 2.15
CA LEU A 412 -4.15 -23.43 2.91
C LEU A 412 -3.48 -24.42 1.95
N ARG A 413 -2.15 -24.35 1.84
CA ARG A 413 -1.37 -25.03 0.80
C ARG A 413 -0.42 -26.12 1.30
N GLY A 414 -0.35 -26.32 2.60
CA GLY A 414 0.41 -27.43 3.18
C GLY A 414 0.76 -27.23 4.64
N VAL A 415 1.49 -28.20 5.19
CA VAL A 415 2.02 -28.16 6.56
C VAL A 415 3.55 -28.16 6.51
N LYS A 416 4.18 -27.25 7.25
CA LYS A 416 5.63 -27.17 7.40
C LYS A 416 5.96 -26.87 8.87
N ASP A 417 6.83 -27.69 9.46
CA ASP A 417 7.28 -27.56 10.85
C ASP A 417 6.12 -27.48 11.89
N GLY A 418 5.01 -28.16 11.60
CA GLY A 418 3.81 -28.16 12.44
C GLY A 418 2.91 -26.93 12.28
N GLN A 419 3.27 -26.02 11.37
CA GLN A 419 2.51 -24.82 11.03
C GLN A 419 1.93 -24.91 9.61
N ILE A 420 0.95 -24.05 9.32
CA ILE A 420 0.21 -24.03 8.06
C ILE A 420 0.85 -23.02 7.11
N MET A 421 1.11 -23.47 5.89
CA MET A 421 1.46 -22.61 4.78
C MET A 421 0.19 -22.09 4.11
N VAL A 422 0.15 -20.80 3.79
CA VAL A 422 -1.01 -20.13 3.19
C VAL A 422 -0.64 -19.57 1.81
N ALA A 423 -1.60 -19.53 0.89
CA ALA A 423 -1.62 -18.69 -0.30
C ALA A 423 -2.82 -17.75 -0.14
N ASP A 424 -2.53 -16.53 0.31
CA ASP A 424 -3.51 -15.48 0.53
C ASP A 424 -3.66 -14.66 -0.76
N PRO A 425 -4.85 -14.62 -1.38
CA PRO A 425 -5.07 -13.92 -2.63
C PRO A 425 -4.92 -12.40 -2.52
N ALA A 426 -4.91 -11.81 -1.32
CA ALA A 426 -4.71 -10.38 -1.11
C ALA A 426 -3.32 -10.04 -0.53
N SER A 427 -2.46 -11.02 -0.23
CA SER A 427 -1.14 -10.73 0.34
C SER A 427 -0.11 -11.81 0.02
N TYR A 428 0.85 -11.46 -0.82
CA TYR A 428 2.00 -12.32 -1.08
C TYR A 428 2.84 -12.52 0.20
N LYS A 429 3.02 -11.45 0.99
CA LYS A 429 3.77 -11.52 2.26
C LYS A 429 3.16 -12.50 3.26
N ARG A 430 1.84 -12.49 3.47
CA ARG A 430 1.18 -13.49 4.34
C ARG A 430 1.32 -14.91 3.81
N SER A 431 1.51 -15.05 2.50
CA SER A 431 1.74 -16.34 1.84
C SER A 431 3.16 -16.91 2.03
N GLU A 432 4.13 -16.06 2.38
CA GLU A 432 5.50 -16.45 2.72
C GLU A 432 5.68 -16.79 4.21
N GLN A 433 4.64 -16.56 5.03
CA GLN A 433 4.65 -16.82 6.47
C GLN A 433 4.09 -18.21 6.82
N LEU A 434 4.51 -18.73 7.97
CA LEU A 434 3.95 -19.93 8.60
C LEU A 434 2.96 -19.54 9.69
N TRP A 435 1.79 -20.17 9.67
CA TRP A 435 0.66 -19.81 10.54
C TRP A 435 0.32 -20.93 11.50
N ASP A 436 0.07 -20.59 12.77
CA ASP A 436 -0.46 -21.57 13.71
C ASP A 436 -1.90 -21.95 13.31
N LEU A 437 -2.19 -23.24 13.25
CA LEU A 437 -3.53 -23.73 12.90
C LEU A 437 -4.60 -23.15 13.83
N SER A 438 -4.27 -22.90 15.10
CA SER A 438 -5.19 -22.29 16.06
C SER A 438 -5.65 -20.88 15.65
N ILE A 439 -4.79 -20.07 15.02
CA ILE A 439 -5.16 -18.74 14.49
C ILE A 439 -6.24 -18.92 13.42
N ILE A 440 -5.97 -19.79 12.45
CA ILE A 440 -6.89 -20.06 11.34
C ILE A 440 -8.24 -20.61 11.86
N LEU A 441 -8.22 -21.52 12.83
CA LEU A 441 -9.45 -22.08 13.40
C LEU A 441 -10.26 -21.06 14.20
N ASN A 442 -9.59 -20.17 14.93
CA ASN A 442 -10.25 -19.16 15.75
C ASN A 442 -10.88 -18.05 14.91
N GLU A 443 -10.25 -17.72 13.78
CA GLU A 443 -10.64 -16.63 12.89
C GLU A 443 -11.50 -17.12 11.71
N ALA A 444 -11.71 -18.42 11.56
CA ALA A 444 -12.63 -18.95 10.55
C ALA A 444 -14.07 -18.46 10.77
N SER A 445 -14.74 -18.11 9.68
CA SER A 445 -16.10 -17.58 9.72
C SER A 445 -17.09 -18.56 10.35
N ARG A 446 -17.81 -18.10 11.36
CA ARG A 446 -18.87 -18.87 12.04
C ARG A 446 -20.19 -18.89 11.28
N ARG A 447 -20.30 -18.15 10.18
CA ARG A 447 -21.52 -18.02 9.37
C ARG A 447 -21.35 -18.58 7.95
N ALA A 448 -20.46 -19.55 7.79
CA ALA A 448 -20.19 -20.15 6.49
C ALA A 448 -21.33 -21.07 6.02
N GLY A 449 -21.92 -20.78 4.86
CA GLY A 449 -22.77 -21.71 4.09
C GLY A 449 -21.98 -22.64 3.15
N ALA A 450 -22.71 -23.45 2.39
CA ALA A 450 -22.19 -24.32 1.31
C ALA A 450 -21.07 -25.30 1.70
N GLY A 451 -21.07 -25.79 2.96
CA GLY A 451 -20.08 -26.75 3.44
C GLY A 451 -18.82 -26.14 4.06
N GLY A 452 -18.74 -24.81 4.16
CA GLY A 452 -17.63 -24.13 4.83
C GLY A 452 -17.67 -24.23 6.37
N PRO A 453 -16.72 -23.58 7.08
CA PRO A 453 -15.82 -22.54 6.58
C PRO A 453 -14.56 -23.05 5.86
N PHE A 454 -14.34 -24.37 5.82
CA PHE A 454 -13.22 -24.99 5.12
C PHE A 454 -13.71 -25.93 4.02
N TRP A 455 -13.14 -25.83 2.83
CA TRP A 455 -13.40 -26.72 1.70
C TRP A 455 -12.11 -27.41 1.31
N ILE A 456 -12.03 -28.71 1.57
CA ILE A 456 -10.90 -29.56 1.18
C ILE A 456 -11.10 -29.96 -0.27
N ILE A 457 -10.11 -29.67 -1.13
CA ILE A 457 -10.16 -29.86 -2.58
C ILE A 457 -8.95 -30.66 -3.04
N GLY A 458 -9.20 -31.68 -3.87
CA GLY A 458 -8.17 -32.60 -4.41
C GLY A 458 -8.26 -34.02 -3.88
#